data_AF-A0A2I0NU43-F1
#
_entry.id   AF-A0A2I0NU43-F1
#
_cell.length_a   1.000
_cell.length_b   1.000
_cell.length_c   1.000
_cell.angle_alpha   90.00
_cell.angle_beta   90.00
_cell.angle_gamma   90.00
#
_symmetry.space_group_name_H-M   'P 1'
#
loop_
_entity.id
_entity.type
_entity.pdbx_description
1 polymer ?
#
loop_
_entity_poly.entity_id
_entity_poly.type
_entity_poly.pdbx_seq_one_letter_code
_entity_poly.pdbx_strand_id
1 'polypeptide(L)'
;MADYKREPAIRLFAAEIAKTTIELERSSSDQFATVYAVSPTGAKINRIFHIGTLTEIEEGDNDFVRGRVVDPTGAVHIRAGTYQPE
;
A
#
# COMPACT_ATOMS: atom_id res chain seq x y z
N MET A 1 -4.37 0.48 26.79
CA MET A 1 -4.65 -0.10 25.46
C MET A 1 -4.51 1.01 24.45
N ALA A 2 -3.51 0.95 23.58
CA ALA A 2 -3.35 1.95 22.53
C ALA A 2 -4.63 1.93 21.67
N ASP A 3 -5.24 3.10 21.51
CA ASP A 3 -6.45 3.32 20.74
C ASP A 3 -6.21 2.77 19.32
N TYR A 4 -6.79 1.61 18.98
CA TYR A 4 -6.65 0.99 17.66
C TYR A 4 -7.58 1.72 16.68
N LYS A 5 -7.30 3.01 16.49
CA LYS A 5 -8.11 3.88 15.65
C LYS A 5 -7.82 3.54 14.19
N ARG A 6 -8.84 3.07 13.48
CA ARG A 6 -8.75 2.77 12.05
C ARG A 6 -8.34 4.04 11.30
N GLU A 7 -7.17 4.00 10.66
CA GLU A 7 -6.69 5.11 9.83
C GLU A 7 -7.30 5.00 8.42
N PRO A 8 -7.86 6.10 7.87
CA PRO A 8 -8.42 6.10 6.53
C PRO A 8 -7.32 5.94 5.48
N ALA A 9 -7.70 5.39 4.32
CA ALA A 9 -6.79 5.32 3.19
C ALA A 9 -6.58 6.71 2.58
N ILE A 10 -5.34 7.03 2.24
CA ILE A 10 -4.96 8.28 1.57
C ILE A 10 -4.85 8.00 0.08
N ARG A 11 -5.47 8.87 -0.73
CA ARG A 11 -5.37 8.77 -2.19
C ARG A 11 -3.97 9.19 -2.66
N LEU A 12 -3.33 8.36 -3.49
CA LEU A 12 -2.03 8.66 -4.09
C LEU A 12 -1.99 8.26 -5.57
N PHE A 13 -1.26 9.04 -6.34
CA PHE A 13 -0.91 8.74 -7.74
C PHE A 13 0.29 7.78 -7.82
N ALA A 14 0.43 7.05 -8.93
CA ALA A 14 1.55 6.13 -9.14
C ALA A 14 2.91 6.83 -9.02
N ALA A 15 3.02 8.06 -9.55
CA ALA A 15 4.23 8.86 -9.43
C ALA A 15 4.58 9.25 -7.98
N GLU A 16 3.58 9.42 -7.11
CA GLU A 16 3.80 9.75 -5.69
C GLU A 16 4.21 8.51 -4.89
N ILE A 17 3.59 7.37 -5.21
CA ILE A 17 3.96 6.06 -4.66
C ILE A 17 5.43 5.77 -5.00
N ALA A 18 5.84 5.96 -6.25
CA ALA A 18 7.21 5.73 -6.69
C ALA A 18 8.24 6.67 -6.03
N LYS A 19 7.82 7.86 -5.56
CA LYS A 19 8.68 8.84 -4.87
C LYS A 19 8.65 8.72 -3.35
N THR A 20 7.86 7.79 -2.81
CA THR A 20 7.79 7.52 -1.37
C THR A 20 8.96 6.61 -0.99
N THR A 21 9.96 7.15 -0.31
CA THR A 21 11.22 6.43 0.04
C THR A 21 11.42 6.28 1.54
N ILE A 22 10.61 6.96 2.35
CA ILE A 22 10.77 6.98 3.81
C ILE A 22 9.76 6.04 4.43
N GLU A 23 10.28 5.05 5.15
CA GLU A 23 9.53 4.19 6.04
C GLU A 23 9.82 4.61 7.49
N LEU A 24 8.76 4.90 8.23
CA LEU A 24 8.79 5.18 9.65
C LEU A 24 8.36 3.92 10.40
N GLU A 25 9.34 3.18 10.88
CA GLU A 25 9.13 2.15 11.87
C GLU A 25 8.87 2.81 13.22
N ARG A 26 7.77 2.45 13.91
CA ARG A 26 7.64 2.83 15.32
C ARG A 26 8.68 2.03 16.11
N SER A 27 9.50 2.74 16.89
CA SER A 27 10.51 2.21 17.81
C SER A 27 9.86 1.43 18.96
N SER A 28 9.27 0.28 18.64
CA SER A 28 8.74 -0.68 19.58
C SER A 28 9.21 -2.03 19.11
N SER A 29 9.83 -2.82 20.00
CA SER A 29 10.22 -4.22 19.81
C SER A 29 9.01 -5.17 19.66
N ASP A 30 7.88 -4.62 19.21
CA ASP A 30 6.64 -5.30 18.97
C ASP A 30 6.60 -5.70 17.49
N GLN A 31 6.57 -7.00 17.25
CA GLN A 31 6.46 -7.61 15.92
C GLN A 31 5.21 -7.16 15.13
N PHE A 32 4.24 -6.50 15.79
CA PHE A 32 3.05 -5.92 15.17
C PHE A 32 3.12 -4.38 15.04
N ALA A 33 4.30 -3.77 15.16
CA ALA A 33 4.47 -2.33 15.01
C ALA A 33 4.01 -1.87 13.62
N THR A 34 3.10 -0.89 13.59
CA THR A 34 2.63 -0.29 12.33
C THR A 34 3.79 0.42 11.62
N VAL A 35 4.09 -0.03 10.41
CA VAL A 35 5.01 0.66 9.50
C VAL A 35 4.24 1.73 8.77
N TYR A 36 4.76 2.96 8.80
CA TYR A 36 4.17 4.06 8.07
C TYR A 36 5.08 4.48 6.93
N ALA A 37 4.51 4.79 5.77
CA ALA A 37 5.24 5.46 4.71
C ALA A 37 5.05 6.98 4.81
N VAL A 38 6.03 7.77 4.36
CA VAL A 38 5.89 9.22 4.28
C VAL A 38 5.87 9.65 2.82
N SER A 39 4.77 10.27 2.40
CA SER A 39 4.64 10.80 1.04
C SER A 39 5.71 11.85 0.75
N PRO A 40 5.97 12.18 -0.53
CA PRO A 40 6.83 13.30 -0.90
C PRO A 40 6.37 14.65 -0.31
N THR A 41 5.09 14.76 0.05
CA THR A 41 4.49 15.94 0.68
C THR A 41 4.53 15.92 2.21
N GLY A 42 5.11 14.88 2.83
CA GLY A 42 5.22 14.74 4.28
C GLY A 42 4.01 14.10 4.96
N ALA A 43 3.04 13.57 4.21
CA ALA A 43 1.88 12.88 4.77
C ALA A 43 2.28 11.49 5.29
N LYS A 44 1.85 11.18 6.51
CA LYS A 44 2.04 9.87 7.13
C LYS A 44 0.95 8.91 6.66
N ILE A 45 1.36 7.81 6.02
CA ILE A 45 0.48 6.89 5.31
C ILE A 45 0.58 5.50 5.93
N ASN A 46 -0.55 4.95 6.35
CA ASN A 46 -0.70 3.54 6.73
C ASN A 46 -1.43 2.75 5.64
N ARG A 47 -2.40 3.38 4.96
CA ARG A 47 -3.24 2.75 3.93
C ARG A 47 -3.32 3.65 2.72
N ILE A 48 -3.19 3.05 1.54
CA ILE A 48 -3.21 3.77 0.25
C ILE A 48 -4.50 3.43 -0.49
N PHE A 49 -5.09 4.45 -1.11
CA PHE A 49 -6.15 4.31 -2.10
C PHE A 49 -5.62 4.74 -3.46
N HIS A 50 -5.55 3.81 -4.40
CA HIS A 50 -5.05 4.06 -5.74
C HIS A 50 -6.10 3.64 -6.77
N ILE A 51 -6.23 4.40 -7.86
CA ILE A 51 -7.15 4.12 -8.95
C ILE A 51 -6.35 4.15 -10.25
N GLY A 52 -6.52 3.10 -11.06
CA GLY A 52 -5.95 3.02 -12.39
C GLY A 52 -6.56 1.88 -13.21
N THR A 53 -6.01 1.67 -14.40
CA THR A 53 -6.38 0.59 -15.30
C THR A 53 -5.52 -0.63 -15.02
N LEU A 54 -6.15 -1.79 -14.80
CA LEU A 54 -5.43 -3.06 -14.67
C LEU A 54 -4.99 -3.52 -16.07
N THR A 55 -3.69 -3.59 -16.29
CA THR A 55 -3.09 -3.84 -17.62
C THR A 55 -2.53 -5.24 -17.77
N GLU A 56 -1.94 -5.78 -16.69
CA GLU A 56 -1.33 -7.11 -16.66
C GLU A 56 -1.82 -7.82 -15.40
N ILE A 57 -2.07 -9.12 -15.53
CA ILE A 57 -2.45 -10.02 -14.44
C ILE A 57 -1.63 -11.29 -14.61
N GLU A 58 -0.91 -11.67 -13.56
CA GLU A 58 -0.14 -12.90 -13.49
C GLU A 58 -0.65 -13.72 -12.30
N GLU A 59 -0.93 -15.00 -12.54
CA GLU A 59 -1.18 -15.95 -11.46
C GLU A 59 0.15 -16.18 -10.72
N GLY A 60 0.21 -15.77 -9.46
CA GLY A 60 1.37 -16.02 -8.60
C GLY A 60 1.18 -17.26 -7.74
N ASP A 61 2.22 -17.63 -7.01
CA ASP A 61 2.16 -18.77 -6.09
C ASP A 61 1.27 -18.49 -4.86
N ASN A 62 0.67 -19.56 -4.32
CA ASN A 62 -0.10 -19.59 -3.06
C ASN A 62 -1.35 -18.71 -3.04
N ASP A 63 -2.22 -18.80 -4.05
CA ASP A 63 -3.49 -18.06 -4.13
C ASP A 63 -3.33 -16.52 -4.17
N PHE A 64 -2.15 -16.05 -4.59
CA PHE A 64 -1.92 -14.64 -4.82
C PHE A 64 -1.89 -14.32 -6.31
N VAL A 65 -2.65 -13.33 -6.71
CA VAL A 65 -2.59 -12.74 -8.03
C VAL A 65 -1.67 -11.53 -7.99
N ARG A 66 -0.75 -11.44 -8.95
CA ARG A 66 0.03 -10.22 -9.19
C ARG A 66 -0.65 -9.44 -10.31
N GLY A 67 -0.74 -8.14 -10.16
CA GLY A 67 -1.37 -7.26 -11.14
C GLY A 67 -0.56 -6.01 -11.35
N ARG A 68 -0.73 -5.39 -12.50
CA ARG A 68 -0.14 -4.10 -12.81
C ARG A 68 -1.22 -3.06 -13.09
N VAL A 69 -1.31 -2.08 -12.20
CA VAL A 69 -2.28 -0.98 -12.29
C VAL A 69 -1.57 0.26 -12.84
N VAL A 70 -2.13 0.85 -13.89
CA VAL A 70 -1.56 2.01 -14.58
C VAL A 70 -2.49 3.21 -14.43
N ASP A 71 -1.95 4.34 -14.02
CA ASP A 71 -2.61 5.64 -14.05
C ASP A 71 -1.86 6.59 -15.01
N PRO A 72 -2.38 7.79 -15.30
CA PRO A 72 -1.69 8.74 -16.18
C PRO A 72 -0.30 9.21 -15.72
N THR A 73 0.08 8.89 -14.47
CA THR A 73 1.34 9.30 -13.85
C THR A 73 2.37 8.16 -13.76
N GLY A 74 1.97 6.90 -13.97
CA GLY A 74 2.87 5.76 -13.92
C GLY A 74 2.17 4.41 -13.72
N ALA A 75 2.95 3.40 -13.36
CA ALA A 75 2.46 2.05 -13.10
C ALA A 75 2.84 1.58 -11.70
N VAL A 76 1.95 0.85 -11.06
CA VAL A 76 2.13 0.25 -9.73
C VAL A 76 1.89 -1.26 -9.84
N HIS A 77 2.80 -2.04 -9.26
CA HIS A 77 2.62 -3.49 -9.12
C HIS A 77 1.86 -3.78 -7.83
N ILE A 78 0.81 -4.58 -7.92
CA ILE A 78 -0.01 -5.01 -6.79
C ILE A 78 0.06 -6.52 -6.64
N ARG A 79 -0.05 -7.00 -5.41
CA ARG A 79 -0.26 -8.41 -5.10
C ARG A 79 -1.53 -8.51 -4.26
N ALA A 80 -2.50 -9.28 -4.73
CA ALA A 80 -3.77 -9.49 -4.06
C ALA A 80 -3.92 -10.98 -3.73
N GLY A 81 -4.29 -11.29 -2.49
CA GLY A 81 -4.65 -12.66 -2.09
C GLY A 81 -6.15 -12.90 -2.26
N THR A 82 -6.55 -14.16 -2.14
CA THR A 82 -7.96 -14.53 -2.04
C THR A 82 -8.62 -13.85 -0.84
N TYR A 83 -9.87 -13.41 -1.03
CA TYR A 83 -10.67 -12.84 0.04
C TYR A 83 -10.87 -13.86 1.16
N GLN A 84 -10.44 -13.53 2.38
CA GLN A 84 -10.70 -14.30 3.59
C GLN A 84 -11.92 -13.71 4.30
N PRO A 85 -13.06 -14.42 4.36
CA PRO A 85 -14.32 -13.92 4.90
C PRO A 85 -14.42 -13.93 6.43
N GLU A 86 -13.31 -14.09 7.16
CA GLU A 86 -13.25 -14.14 8.63
C GLU A 86 -12.83 -12.81 9.28
#